data_AF-A0A6J2JG41-F1
#
_entry.id   AF-A0A6J2JG41-F1
#
_cell.length_a   1.000
_cell.length_b   1.000
_cell.length_c   1.000
_cell.angle_alpha   90.00
_cell.angle_beta   90.00
_cell.angle_gamma   90.00
#
_symmetry.space_group_name_H-M   'P 1'
#
loop_
_entity.id
_entity.type
_entity.pdbx_description
1 polymer ?
#
loop_
_entity_poly.entity_id
_entity_poly.type
_entity_poly.pdbx_seq_one_letter_code
_entity_poly.pdbx_strand_id
1 'polypeptide(L)'
;MNYKIVFVLLSVVFVLNIEAKDFVDGTKVNNLLISTGKVVVKGYPLIKRDKDYVYVDPKLRVIKGIIARDLSRTKAEVTVTSGGVGATNVTLHLKSERGEGLNYLILIFGQNS
;
A
#
# COMPACT_ATOMS: atom_id res chain seq x y z
N MET A 1 1.37 -3.57 -45.16
CA MET A 1 1.53 -3.23 -43.73
C MET A 1 2.51 -4.25 -43.12
N ASN A 2 3.68 -3.80 -42.66
CA ASN A 2 4.74 -4.72 -42.24
C ASN A 2 4.38 -5.41 -40.92
N TYR A 3 4.09 -6.72 -40.97
CA TYR A 3 3.76 -7.53 -39.80
C TYR A 3 4.80 -7.43 -38.67
N LYS A 4 6.07 -7.18 -39.01
CA LYS A 4 7.16 -6.90 -38.06
C LYS A 4 6.90 -5.64 -37.22
N ILE A 5 6.37 -4.57 -37.82
CA ILE A 5 6.06 -3.32 -37.13
C ILE A 5 4.87 -3.51 -36.19
N VAL A 6 3.86 -4.26 -36.64
CA VAL A 6 2.69 -4.61 -35.81
C VAL A 6 3.11 -5.46 -34.60
N PHE A 7 4.02 -6.42 -34.80
CA PHE A 7 4.52 -7.28 -33.73
C PHE A 7 5.35 -6.51 -32.69
N VAL A 8 6.20 -5.58 -33.14
CA VAL A 8 6.96 -4.71 -32.22
C VAL A 8 6.04 -3.80 -31.41
N LEU A 9 5.05 -3.17 -32.06
CA LEU A 9 4.04 -2.35 -31.35
C LEU A 9 3.25 -3.16 -30.32
N LEU A 10 2.83 -4.38 -30.66
CA LEU A 10 2.09 -5.26 -29.75
C LEU A 10 2.95 -5.68 -28.54
N SER A 11 4.24 -5.94 -28.76
CA SER A 11 5.16 -6.31 -27.68
C SER A 11 5.39 -5.16 -26.70
N VAL A 12 5.50 -3.91 -27.18
CA VAL A 12 5.67 -2.71 -26.33
C VAL A 12 4.44 -2.45 -25.46
N VAL A 13 3.23 -2.67 -25.99
CA VAL A 13 1.97 -2.52 -25.22
C VAL A 13 1.88 -3.53 -24.07
N PHE A 14 2.42 -4.74 -24.23
CA PHE A 14 2.38 -5.78 -23.20
C PHE A 14 3.27 -5.46 -21.98
N VAL A 15 4.36 -4.73 -22.16
CA VAL A 15 5.33 -4.41 -21.07
C VAL A 15 4.81 -3.33 -20.11
N LEU A 16 3.72 -2.62 -20.46
CA LEU A 16 3.22 -1.48 -19.69
C LEU A 16 2.15 -1.83 -18.63
N ASN A 17 1.93 -3.12 -18.35
CA ASN A 17 1.03 -3.53 -17.28
C ASN A 17 1.69 -3.30 -15.91
N ILE A 18 1.53 -2.10 -15.37
CA ILE A 18 1.90 -1.76 -13.99
C ILE A 18 0.70 -2.14 -13.12
N GLU A 19 0.78 -3.29 -12.46
CA GLU A 19 -0.18 -3.71 -11.43
C GLU A 19 0.22 -3.08 -10.09
N ALA A 20 -0.68 -2.30 -9.51
CA ALA A 20 -0.53 -1.75 -8.17
C ALA A 20 -1.01 -2.78 -7.15
N LYS A 21 -0.15 -3.14 -6.21
CA LYS A 21 -0.51 -4.11 -5.17
C LYS A 21 -1.00 -3.36 -3.93
N ASP A 22 -2.32 -3.22 -3.80
CA ASP A 22 -2.93 -2.75 -2.55
C ASP A 22 -2.67 -3.79 -1.45
N PHE A 23 -2.26 -3.34 -0.27
CA PHE A 23 -2.19 -4.18 0.92
C PHE A 23 -3.53 -4.15 1.64
N VAL A 24 -4.11 -5.34 1.86
CA VAL A 24 -5.37 -5.51 2.58
C VAL A 24 -5.20 -6.65 3.57
N ASP A 25 -5.47 -6.37 4.84
CA ASP A 25 -5.49 -7.34 5.92
C ASP A 25 -6.78 -7.20 6.74
N GLY A 26 -7.39 -8.32 7.10
CA GLY A 26 -8.68 -8.36 7.79
C GLY A 26 -9.87 -7.88 6.94
N THR A 27 -10.87 -7.28 7.59
CA THR A 27 -12.15 -6.89 6.96
C THR A 27 -12.65 -5.52 7.38
N LYS A 28 -13.20 -4.79 6.40
CA LYS A 28 -13.93 -3.52 6.62
C LYS A 28 -15.42 -3.71 6.95
N VAL A 29 -15.96 -4.92 6.75
CA VAL A 29 -17.39 -5.18 6.87
C VAL A 29 -17.83 -5.05 8.33
N ASN A 30 -18.86 -4.23 8.58
CA ASN A 30 -19.42 -3.95 9.91
C ASN A 30 -18.41 -3.38 10.93
N ASN A 31 -17.32 -2.77 10.44
CA ASN A 31 -16.29 -2.15 11.28
C ASN A 31 -16.23 -0.64 11.05
N LEU A 32 -15.84 0.10 12.08
CA LEU A 32 -15.75 1.55 12.03
C LEU A 32 -14.39 1.95 11.45
N LEU A 33 -14.36 2.92 10.52
CA LEU A 33 -13.10 3.56 10.13
C LEU A 33 -12.58 4.39 11.32
N ILE A 34 -11.49 3.93 11.95
CA ILE A 34 -10.95 4.54 13.17
C ILE A 34 -9.74 5.44 12.91
N SER A 35 -9.06 5.29 11.77
CA SER A 35 -7.94 6.13 11.37
C SER A 35 -7.80 6.22 9.85
N THR A 36 -7.37 7.39 9.40
CA THR A 36 -6.95 7.64 8.01
C THR A 36 -5.59 8.33 8.06
N GLY A 37 -4.59 7.73 7.41
CA GLY A 37 -3.22 8.24 7.34
C GLY A 37 -2.72 8.32 5.91
N LYS A 38 -1.72 9.17 5.66
CA LYS A 38 -1.05 9.25 4.38
C LYS A 38 0.46 9.16 4.56
N VAL A 39 1.13 8.34 3.76
CA VAL A 39 2.59 8.24 3.72
C VAL A 39 3.06 8.72 2.35
N VAL A 40 3.77 9.84 2.32
CA VAL A 40 4.32 10.42 1.09
C VAL A 40 5.82 10.62 1.25
N VAL A 41 6.60 9.97 0.39
CA VAL A 41 8.06 10.09 0.32
C VAL A 41 8.46 10.28 -1.12
N LYS A 42 9.30 11.28 -1.41
CA LYS A 42 9.83 11.48 -2.77
C LYS A 42 10.84 10.38 -3.13
N GLY A 43 10.77 9.92 -4.37
CA GLY A 43 11.77 9.01 -4.93
C GLY A 43 13.06 9.74 -5.29
N TYR A 44 14.19 9.04 -5.24
CA TYR A 44 15.44 9.46 -5.86
C TYR A 44 15.96 8.37 -6.78
N PRO A 45 16.57 8.71 -7.93
CA PRO A 45 17.14 7.74 -8.84
C PRO A 45 18.06 6.76 -8.12
N LEU A 46 17.95 5.48 -8.48
CA LEU A 46 18.80 4.39 -7.98
C LEU A 46 18.71 4.05 -6.48
N ILE A 47 17.87 4.72 -5.70
CA ILE A 47 17.74 4.48 -4.26
C ILE A 47 16.31 4.02 -3.94
N LYS A 48 16.19 2.97 -3.11
CA LYS A 48 14.90 2.54 -2.55
C LYS A 48 14.53 3.40 -1.34
N ARG A 49 13.24 3.62 -1.11
CA ARG A 49 12.73 4.29 0.08
C ARG A 49 12.16 3.26 1.04
N ASP A 50 12.30 3.53 2.32
CA ASP A 50 11.66 2.80 3.40
C ASP A 50 11.04 3.81 4.38
N LYS A 51 9.87 3.46 4.91
CA LYS A 51 9.19 4.30 5.91
C LYS A 51 8.24 3.47 6.76
N ASP A 52 8.32 3.67 8.07
CA ASP A 52 7.36 3.11 9.01
C ASP A 52 6.18 4.04 9.24
N TYR A 53 5.00 3.45 9.34
CA TYR A 53 3.77 4.08 9.79
C TYR A 53 3.28 3.36 11.05
N VAL A 54 3.13 4.10 12.14
CA VAL A 54 2.70 3.56 13.43
C VAL A 54 1.33 4.14 13.77
N TYR A 55 0.42 3.27 14.20
CA TYR A 55 -0.88 3.65 14.73
C TYR A 55 -1.16 2.91 16.05
N VAL A 56 -1.71 3.65 17.01
CA VAL A 56 -2.20 3.12 18.28
C VAL A 56 -3.59 3.71 18.50
N ASP A 57 -4.60 2.86 18.72
CA ASP A 57 -5.94 3.37 18.98
C ASP A 57 -6.04 3.91 20.42
N PRO A 58 -6.36 5.20 20.62
CA PRO A 58 -6.47 5.78 21.96
C PRO A 58 -7.62 5.18 22.78
N LYS A 59 -8.61 4.56 22.12
CA LYS A 59 -9.75 3.90 22.77
C LYS A 59 -9.55 2.40 22.97
N LEU A 60 -8.36 1.87 22.66
CA LEU A 60 -8.01 0.46 22.78
C LEU A 60 -8.98 -0.48 22.04
N ARG A 61 -9.59 -0.02 20.94
CA ARG A 61 -10.43 -0.84 20.07
C ARG A 61 -9.57 -1.82 19.31
N VAL A 62 -10.07 -3.05 19.16
CA VAL A 62 -9.43 -4.09 18.36
C VAL A 62 -9.50 -3.70 16.90
N ILE A 63 -8.35 -3.68 16.22
CA ILE A 63 -8.23 -3.48 14.78
C ILE A 63 -8.81 -4.72 14.09
N LYS A 64 -9.73 -4.50 13.15
CA LYS A 64 -10.42 -5.54 12.39
C LYS A 64 -10.07 -5.54 10.91
N GLY A 65 -9.55 -4.43 10.39
CA GLY A 65 -9.10 -4.33 9.01
C GLY A 65 -8.09 -3.21 8.79
N ILE A 66 -7.16 -3.45 7.89
CA ILE A 66 -6.14 -2.50 7.47
C ILE A 66 -6.12 -2.49 5.95
N ILE A 67 -6.15 -1.31 5.36
CA ILE A 67 -5.98 -1.13 3.91
C ILE A 67 -4.88 -0.10 3.72
N ALA A 68 -3.78 -0.48 3.07
CA ALA A 68 -2.77 0.45 2.58
C ALA A 68 -2.80 0.43 1.05
N ARG A 69 -3.40 1.48 0.48
CA ARG A 69 -3.59 1.65 -0.96
C ARG A 69 -2.45 2.46 -1.55
N ASP A 70 -1.82 1.94 -2.59
CA ASP A 70 -0.83 2.70 -3.35
C ASP A 70 -1.52 3.64 -4.34
N LEU A 71 -1.44 4.94 -4.06
CA LEU A 71 -2.04 5.98 -4.90
C LEU A 71 -1.20 6.28 -6.15
N SER A 72 0.09 5.93 -6.13
CA SER A 72 1.01 6.12 -7.26
C SER A 72 1.10 4.89 -8.16
N ARG A 73 0.41 3.79 -7.79
CA ARG A 73 0.38 2.54 -8.56
C ARG A 73 1.77 2.00 -8.89
N THR A 74 2.63 1.94 -7.89
CA THR A 74 3.98 1.37 -8.01
C THR A 74 3.97 -0.10 -7.57
N LYS A 75 5.12 -0.78 -7.62
CA LYS A 75 5.29 -2.10 -6.99
C LYS A 75 5.93 -1.98 -5.60
N ALA A 76 5.66 -0.88 -4.90
CA ALA A 76 6.03 -0.75 -3.50
C ALA A 76 5.31 -1.82 -2.66
N GLU A 77 5.99 -2.26 -1.61
CA GLU A 77 5.53 -3.33 -0.72
C GLU A 77 5.20 -2.76 0.65
N VAL A 78 4.18 -3.32 1.28
CA VAL A 78 3.78 -3.00 2.66
C VAL A 78 3.75 -4.29 3.45
N THR A 79 4.37 -4.28 4.64
CA THR A 79 4.36 -5.39 5.59
C THR A 79 3.98 -4.90 6.98
N VAL A 80 3.33 -5.77 7.76
CA VAL A 80 3.09 -5.53 9.19
C VAL A 80 4.32 -5.99 9.95
N THR A 81 4.93 -5.10 10.74
CA THR A 81 6.12 -5.43 11.56
C THR A 81 5.80 -5.56 13.05
N SER A 82 4.68 -4.99 13.51
CA SER A 82 4.20 -5.12 14.89
C SER A 82 2.69 -4.90 14.94
N GLY A 83 2.01 -5.56 15.88
CA GLY A 83 0.56 -5.45 16.06
C GLY A 83 -0.21 -6.01 14.87
N GLY A 84 -1.23 -5.28 14.39
CA GLY A 84 -2.04 -5.65 13.23
C GLY A 84 -3.49 -5.98 13.57
N VAL A 85 -4.15 -6.73 12.69
CA VAL A 85 -5.52 -7.20 12.92
C VAL A 85 -5.55 -8.08 14.18
N GLY A 86 -6.51 -7.83 15.07
CA GLY A 86 -6.60 -8.48 16.39
C GLY A 86 -5.87 -7.76 17.52
N ALA A 87 -5.02 -6.76 17.21
CA ALA A 87 -4.36 -5.91 18.20
C ALA A 87 -5.01 -4.51 18.28
N THR A 88 -4.57 -3.68 19.22
CA THR A 88 -5.00 -2.28 19.38
C THR A 88 -4.03 -1.28 18.75
N ASN A 89 -2.95 -1.79 18.16
CA ASN A 89 -1.92 -1.02 17.48
C ASN A 89 -1.45 -1.76 16.22
N VAL A 90 -0.82 -1.03 15.31
CA VAL A 90 -0.16 -1.60 14.14
C VAL A 90 1.03 -0.73 13.73
N THR A 91 2.12 -1.39 13.36
CA THR A 91 3.24 -0.78 12.63
C THR A 91 3.31 -1.40 11.24
N LEU A 92 3.21 -0.54 10.23
CA LEU A 92 3.39 -0.89 8.83
C LEU A 92 4.77 -0.43 8.37
N HIS A 93 5.53 -1.31 7.75
CA HIS A 93 6.76 -0.97 7.05
C HIS A 93 6.47 -0.88 5.56
N LEU A 94 6.68 0.29 4.97
CA LEU A 94 6.47 0.55 3.55
C LEU A 94 7.82 0.66 2.84
N LYS A 95 7.97 -0.02 1.72
CA LYS A 95 9.22 -0.06 0.95
C LYS A 95 8.97 0.17 -0.53
N SER A 96 9.65 1.15 -1.12
CA SER A 96 9.50 1.46 -2.55
C SER A 96 10.41 0.63 -3.44
N GLU A 97 10.08 0.63 -4.73
CA GLU A 97 11.01 0.23 -5.78
C GLU A 97 12.15 1.24 -5.93
N ARG A 98 13.24 0.80 -6.58
CA ARG A 98 14.40 1.66 -6.82
C ARG A 98 14.01 2.79 -7.76
N GLY A 99 14.25 4.04 -7.38
CA GLY A 99 13.89 5.20 -8.20
C GLY A 99 12.51 5.78 -7.88
N GLU A 100 11.64 5.00 -7.25
CA GLU A 100 10.25 5.38 -6.96
C GLU A 100 10.10 5.94 -5.54
N GLY A 101 9.09 6.80 -5.39
CA GLY A 101 8.64 7.30 -4.10
C GLY A 101 7.69 6.35 -3.38
N LEU A 102 7.11 6.83 -2.28
CA LEU A 102 5.96 6.21 -1.61
C LEU A 102 4.80 7.21 -1.64
N ASN A 103 3.59 6.73 -1.91
CA ASN A 103 2.37 7.53 -1.84
C ASN A 103 1.19 6.64 -1.47
N TYR A 104 1.02 6.41 -0.18
CA TYR A 104 0.01 5.49 0.34
C TYR A 104 -1.10 6.20 1.10
N LEU A 105 -2.33 5.72 0.91
CA LEU A 105 -3.47 6.00 1.77
C LEU A 105 -3.66 4.79 2.70
N ILE A 106 -3.55 5.00 4.00
CA ILE A 106 -3.70 3.98 5.03
C ILE A 106 -5.04 4.19 5.71
N LEU A 107 -5.88 3.16 5.71
CA LEU A 107 -7.18 3.13 6.36
C LEU A 107 -7.17 2.02 7.40
N ILE A 108 -7.53 2.35 8.64
CA ILE A 108 -7.60 1.38 9.73
C ILE A 108 -9.05 1.32 10.21
N PHE A 109 -9.56 0.10 10.26
CA PHE A 109 -10.90 -0.24 10.71
C PHE A 109 -10.82 -0.93 12.05
N GLY A 110 -11.58 -0.44 13.02
CA GLY A 110 -11.70 -1.00 14.36
C GLY A 110 -13.08 -1.60 14.58
N GLN A 111 -13.18 -2.41 15.63
CA GLN A 111 -14.45 -2.96 16.08
C GLN A 111 -15.48 -1.85 16.30
N ASN A 112 -16.67 -2.05 15.72
CA ASN A 112 -17.84 -1.25 16.01
C ASN A 112 -18.48 -1.81 17.29
N SER A 113 -18.43 -1.03 18.37
CA SER A 113 -19.00 -1.38 19.68
C SER A 113 -20.36 -0.74 19.87
#